data_AF-A0A7X0Z8Z3-F1
#
_entry.id   AF-A0A7X0Z8Z3-F1
#
_cell.length_a   1.000
_cell.length_b   1.000
_cell.length_c   1.000
_cell.angle_alpha   90.00
_cell.angle_beta   90.00
_cell.angle_gamma   90.00
#
_symmetry.space_group_name_H-M   'P 1'
#
loop_
_entity.id
_entity.type
_entity.pdbx_description
1 polymer ?
#
loop_
_entity_poly.entity_id
_entity_poly.type
_entity_poly.pdbx_seq_one_letter_code
_entity_poly.pdbx_strand_id
1 'polypeptide(L)'
;MTVKFKCEVVREDRFIVELDEAYFDEAWIVEFNKCFFNYYRDIAEVVDYIAKTVTSSGGRDHIRGIGIPLFNGEKPFGVDAKKINTHVNIVSTQEIGDQECEVLIWEVRNHDDIETAN
;
A
#
# COMPACT_ATOMS: atom_id res chain seq x y z
N MET A 1 34.89 7.89 9.54
CA MET A 1 34.74 6.54 8.94
C MET A 1 33.25 6.25 8.88
N THR A 2 32.75 5.73 7.78
CA THR A 2 31.32 5.41 7.59
C THR A 2 31.19 3.91 7.37
N VAL A 3 30.34 3.25 8.16
CA VAL A 3 30.02 1.83 7.97
C VAL A 3 28.78 1.75 7.08
N LYS A 4 28.76 0.78 6.15
CA LYS A 4 27.66 0.59 5.19
C LYS A 4 27.08 -0.81 5.34
N PHE A 5 25.77 -0.92 5.19
CA PHE A 5 25.05 -2.19 5.19
C PHE A 5 24.07 -2.23 4.01
N LYS A 6 23.95 -3.38 3.36
CA LYS A 6 22.84 -3.71 2.46
C LYS A 6 21.78 -4.41 3.31
N CYS A 7 20.52 -4.04 3.11
CA CYS A 7 19.38 -4.68 3.76
C CYS A 7 18.38 -5.11 2.70
N GLU A 8 17.86 -6.32 2.84
CA GLU A 8 16.71 -6.82 2.07
C GLU A 8 15.60 -7.16 3.05
N VAL A 9 14.37 -6.78 2.72
CA VAL A 9 13.22 -6.91 3.62
C VAL A 9 12.10 -7.63 2.89
N VAL A 10 11.63 -8.72 3.47
CA VAL A 10 10.41 -9.42 3.05
C VAL A 10 9.38 -9.26 4.15
N ARG A 11 8.19 -8.77 3.78
CA ARG A 11 7.08 -8.57 4.71
C ARG A 11 5.81 -9.16 4.15
N GLU A 12 5.07 -9.88 4.99
CA GLU A 12 3.73 -10.36 4.67
C GLU A 12 2.69 -9.48 5.37
N ASP A 13 1.69 -9.02 4.62
CA ASP A 13 0.55 -8.27 5.15
C ASP A 13 -0.75 -8.99 4.78
N ARG A 14 -1.58 -9.26 5.78
CA ARG A 14 -2.89 -9.90 5.61
C ARG A 14 -4.00 -8.92 5.99
N PHE A 15 -4.82 -8.56 5.00
CA PHE A 15 -5.97 -7.68 5.16
C PHE A 15 -7.00 -7.90 4.05
N ILE A 16 -8.21 -7.38 4.27
CA ILE A 16 -9.29 -7.30 3.30
C ILE A 16 -9.43 -5.85 2.85
N VAL A 17 -9.66 -5.64 1.55
CA VAL A 17 -10.05 -4.34 1.00
C VAL A 17 -11.54 -4.38 0.72
N GLU A 18 -12.29 -3.53 1.42
CA GLU A 18 -13.72 -3.35 1.22
C GLU A 18 -13.95 -2.08 0.39
N LEU A 19 -14.75 -2.20 -0.66
CA LEU A 19 -15.14 -1.12 -1.56
C LEU A 19 -16.66 -1.02 -1.61
N ASP A 20 -17.17 0.22 -1.59
CA ASP A 20 -18.58 0.48 -1.85
C ASP A 20 -18.88 0.30 -3.35
N GLU A 21 -19.54 -0.80 -3.71
CA GLU A 21 -19.89 -1.15 -5.08
C GLU A 21 -20.76 -0.08 -5.76
N ALA A 22 -21.57 0.68 -5.00
CA ALA A 22 -22.38 1.76 -5.56
C ALA A 22 -21.54 2.99 -5.93
N TYR A 23 -20.34 3.12 -5.38
CA TYR A 23 -19.40 4.19 -5.70
C TYR A 23 -18.39 3.77 -6.78
N PHE A 24 -17.87 2.55 -6.69
CA PHE A 24 -16.87 2.01 -7.60
C PHE A 24 -17.50 1.22 -8.76
N ASP A 25 -18.32 1.90 -9.55
CA ASP A 25 -18.95 1.32 -10.74
C ASP A 25 -18.05 1.39 -11.99
N GLU A 26 -18.54 0.84 -13.10
CA GLU A 26 -17.82 0.88 -14.39
C GLU A 26 -17.55 2.31 -14.87
N ALA A 27 -18.46 3.26 -14.60
CA ALA A 27 -18.30 4.65 -15.01
C ALA A 27 -17.16 5.32 -14.24
N TRP A 28 -17.04 5.02 -12.95
CA TRP A 28 -15.93 5.47 -12.12
C TRP A 28 -14.58 5.00 -12.67
N ILE A 29 -14.46 3.72 -13.06
CA ILE A 29 -13.20 3.17 -13.62
C ILE A 29 -12.81 3.91 -14.91
N VAL A 30 -13.79 4.16 -15.78
CA VAL A 30 -13.58 4.90 -17.03
C VAL A 30 -13.07 6.32 -16.76
N GLU A 31 -13.68 7.05 -15.82
CA GLU A 31 -13.24 8.40 -15.46
C GLU A 31 -11.87 8.40 -14.77
N PHE A 32 -11.63 7.46 -13.86
CA PHE A 32 -10.35 7.32 -13.18
C PHE A 32 -9.20 7.13 -14.19
N ASN A 33 -9.40 6.25 -15.18
CA ASN A 33 -8.40 5.97 -16.21
C ASN A 33 -8.06 7.19 -17.09
N LYS A 34 -9.04 8.06 -17.36
CA LYS A 34 -8.79 9.31 -18.09
C LYS A 34 -7.88 10.26 -17.32
N CYS A 35 -7.98 10.26 -15.99
CA CYS A 35 -7.26 11.20 -15.13
C CYS A 35 -5.87 10.70 -14.71
N PHE A 36 -5.69 9.39 -14.52
CA PHE A 36 -4.52 8.85 -13.82
C PHE A 36 -3.63 7.92 -14.64
N PHE A 37 -3.95 7.64 -15.91
CA PHE A 37 -3.14 6.81 -16.83
C PHE A 37 -2.77 5.41 -16.31
N ASN A 38 -3.43 4.91 -15.26
CA ASN A 38 -3.14 3.60 -14.68
C ASN A 38 -3.79 2.44 -15.45
N TYR A 39 -4.68 2.75 -16.42
CA TYR A 39 -5.38 1.80 -17.30
C TYR A 39 -5.92 0.55 -16.59
N TYR A 40 -6.69 0.74 -15.52
CA TYR A 40 -7.37 -0.37 -14.85
C TYR A 40 -8.49 -0.92 -15.71
N ARG A 41 -8.48 -2.24 -15.92
CA ARG A 41 -9.49 -2.94 -16.71
C ARG A 41 -10.74 -3.27 -15.91
N ASP A 42 -10.57 -3.46 -14.60
CA ASP A 42 -11.62 -3.84 -13.67
C ASP A 42 -11.29 -3.39 -12.24
N ILE A 43 -12.22 -3.66 -11.32
CA ILE A 43 -12.09 -3.30 -9.92
C ILE A 43 -10.99 -4.08 -9.19
N ALA A 44 -10.65 -5.29 -9.64
CA ALA A 44 -9.62 -6.10 -9.00
C ALA A 44 -8.24 -5.46 -9.19
N GLU A 45 -7.98 -4.84 -10.34
CA GLU A 45 -6.75 -4.06 -10.56
C GLU A 45 -6.69 -2.78 -9.71
N VAL A 46 -7.85 -2.16 -9.42
CA VAL A 46 -7.93 -1.04 -8.46
C VAL A 46 -7.58 -1.52 -7.05
N VAL A 47 -8.10 -2.68 -6.64
CA VAL A 47 -7.78 -3.30 -5.34
C VAL A 47 -6.29 -3.61 -5.23
N ASP A 48 -5.66 -4.16 -6.27
CA ASP A 48 -4.20 -4.40 -6.31
C ASP A 48 -3.40 -3.11 -6.11
N TYR A 49 -3.83 -2.01 -6.75
CA TYR A 49 -3.20 -0.71 -6.55
C TYR A 49 -3.35 -0.17 -5.12
N ILE A 50 -4.55 -0.27 -4.55
CA ILE A 50 -4.82 0.13 -3.17
C ILE A 50 -3.94 -0.69 -2.23
N ALA A 51 -3.93 -2.02 -2.39
CA ALA A 51 -3.15 -2.93 -1.55
C ALA A 51 -1.65 -2.61 -1.58
N LYS A 52 -1.06 -2.46 -2.77
CA LYS A 52 0.37 -2.07 -2.93
C LYS A 52 0.67 -0.73 -2.26
N THR A 53 -0.22 0.25 -2.39
CA THR A 53 -0.02 1.58 -1.80
C THR A 53 -0.14 1.54 -0.28
N VAL A 54 -1.13 0.82 0.26
CA VAL A 54 -1.31 0.62 1.70
C VAL A 54 -0.10 -0.08 2.31
N THR A 55 0.35 -1.18 1.71
CA THR A 55 1.54 -1.92 2.12
C THR A 55 2.77 -0.98 2.13
N SER A 56 3.09 -0.33 1.01
CA SER A 56 4.30 0.51 0.93
C SER A 56 4.30 1.72 1.86
N SER A 57 3.13 2.31 2.15
CA SER A 57 3.01 3.51 3.01
C SER A 57 2.67 3.21 4.48
N GLY A 58 2.37 1.97 4.83
CA GLY A 58 1.81 1.63 6.14
C GLY A 58 0.40 2.20 6.37
N GLY A 59 -0.35 2.42 5.29
CA GLY A 59 -1.79 2.74 5.34
C GLY A 59 -2.16 4.18 5.71
N ARG A 60 -1.20 5.09 5.84
CA ARG A 60 -1.47 6.47 6.28
C ARG A 60 -1.43 7.50 5.17
N ASP A 61 -0.93 7.12 4.00
CA ASP A 61 -0.73 8.03 2.89
C ASP A 61 -1.95 8.14 1.99
N HIS A 62 -2.04 9.29 1.32
CA HIS A 62 -3.05 9.55 0.32
C HIS A 62 -2.79 8.71 -0.93
N ILE A 63 -3.70 7.79 -1.25
CA ILE A 63 -3.65 7.00 -2.48
C ILE A 63 -4.14 7.90 -3.63
N ARG A 64 -3.31 8.11 -4.65
CA ARG A 64 -3.62 9.05 -5.73
C ARG A 64 -4.89 8.62 -6.47
N GLY A 65 -5.86 9.53 -6.56
CA GLY A 65 -7.16 9.30 -7.21
C GLY A 65 -8.16 8.47 -6.40
N ILE A 66 -7.74 7.85 -5.29
CA ILE A 66 -8.61 7.09 -4.39
C ILE A 66 -8.89 7.86 -3.10
N GLY A 67 -7.90 8.57 -2.55
CA GLY A 67 -7.97 9.20 -1.23
C GLY A 67 -7.34 8.32 -0.14
N ILE A 68 -7.62 8.64 1.12
CA ILE A 68 -7.14 7.87 2.28
C ILE A 68 -8.26 6.94 2.74
N PRO A 69 -8.07 5.62 2.75
CA PRO A 69 -9.12 4.70 3.17
C PRO A 69 -9.34 4.74 4.69
N LEU A 70 -10.49 4.22 5.11
CA LEU A 70 -10.71 3.85 6.50
C LEU A 70 -9.88 2.62 6.86
N PHE A 71 -9.56 2.44 8.14
CA PHE A 71 -8.94 1.24 8.67
C PHE A 71 -9.81 0.67 9.78
N ASN A 72 -10.29 -0.56 9.61
CA ASN A 72 -11.28 -1.20 10.48
C ASN A 72 -12.51 -0.29 10.74
N GLY A 73 -12.96 0.44 9.72
CA GLY A 73 -14.09 1.38 9.80
C GLY A 73 -13.75 2.72 10.44
N GLU A 74 -12.51 2.91 10.92
CA GLU A 74 -12.08 4.12 11.60
C GLU A 74 -11.19 4.99 10.72
N LYS A 75 -11.24 6.30 10.98
CA LYS A 75 -10.34 7.27 10.37
C LYS A 75 -8.91 7.06 10.91
N PRO A 76 -7.89 6.95 10.04
CA PRO A 76 -6.50 6.87 10.50
C PRO A 76 -6.06 8.07 11.36
N PHE A 77 -5.25 7.81 12.37
CA PHE A 77 -4.75 8.83 13.29
C PHE A 77 -3.98 9.94 12.56
N GLY A 78 -4.26 11.20 12.90
CA GLY A 78 -3.53 12.36 12.38
C GLY A 78 -3.89 12.79 10.95
N VAL A 79 -4.84 12.12 10.29
CA VAL A 79 -5.26 12.46 8.93
C VAL A 79 -6.32 13.57 8.92
N ASP A 80 -6.39 14.39 7.86
CA ASP A 80 -7.49 15.34 7.64
C ASP A 80 -8.75 14.59 7.16
N ALA A 81 -9.89 14.83 7.80
CA ALA A 81 -11.17 14.19 7.44
C ALA A 81 -11.55 14.45 5.97
N LYS A 82 -11.15 15.58 5.38
CA LYS A 82 -11.43 15.91 3.98
C LYS A 82 -10.70 15.03 2.97
N LYS A 83 -9.66 14.32 3.40
CA LYS A 83 -8.87 13.43 2.54
C LYS A 83 -9.33 11.98 2.66
N ILE A 84 -10.22 11.68 3.60
CA ILE A 84 -10.75 10.34 3.81
C ILE A 84 -11.73 10.01 2.70
N ASN A 85 -11.54 8.86 2.08
CA ASN A 85 -12.54 8.24 1.23
C ASN A 85 -13.29 7.19 2.04
N THR A 86 -14.52 7.50 2.43
CA THR A 86 -15.39 6.61 3.22
C THR A 86 -15.93 5.41 2.44
N HIS A 87 -15.72 5.38 1.11
CA HIS A 87 -16.11 4.27 0.24
C HIS A 87 -15.05 3.16 0.18
N VAL A 88 -13.90 3.35 0.84
CA VAL A 88 -12.82 2.35 0.91
C VAL A 88 -12.49 2.09 2.38
N ASN A 89 -12.45 0.81 2.75
CA ASN A 89 -12.03 0.39 4.08
C ASN A 89 -11.00 -0.76 3.99
N ILE A 90 -9.96 -0.67 4.81
CA ILE A 90 -8.95 -1.72 4.96
C ILE A 90 -9.19 -2.42 6.28
N VAL A 91 -9.52 -3.71 6.23
CA VAL A 91 -9.77 -4.52 7.42
C VAL A 91 -8.56 -5.41 7.66
N SER A 92 -7.82 -5.16 8.74
CA SER A 92 -6.70 -6.03 9.13
C SER A 92 -7.23 -7.41 9.49
N THR A 93 -6.67 -8.47 8.89
CA THR A 93 -7.00 -9.86 9.27
C THR A 93 -5.93 -10.51 10.12
N GLN A 94 -4.81 -9.81 10.30
CA GLN A 94 -3.74 -10.16 11.24
C GLN A 94 -3.92 -9.43 12.58
N GLU A 95 -3.51 -10.08 13.67
CA GLU A 95 -3.44 -9.43 14.98
C GLU A 95 -2.39 -8.30 14.97
N ILE A 96 -2.65 -7.23 15.73
CA ILE A 96 -1.72 -6.10 15.82
C ILE A 96 -0.41 -6.62 16.43
N GLY A 97 0.67 -6.53 15.66
CA GLY A 97 2.01 -6.99 16.07
C GLY A 97 2.40 -8.37 15.53
N ASP A 98 1.50 -9.06 14.82
CA ASP A 98 1.76 -10.37 14.20
C ASP A 98 2.24 -10.27 12.75
N GLN A 99 2.75 -9.11 12.34
CA GLN A 99 3.33 -8.93 11.01
C GLN A 99 4.66 -9.68 10.92
N GLU A 100 4.69 -10.70 10.06
CA GLU A 100 5.91 -11.41 9.72
C GLU A 100 6.80 -10.51 8.84
N CYS A 101 8.01 -10.24 9.33
CA CYS A 101 9.01 -9.43 8.65
C CYS A 101 10.38 -10.09 8.79
N GLU A 102 10.96 -10.49 7.67
CA GLU A 102 12.32 -11.01 7.58
C GLU A 102 13.24 -9.92 7.03
N VAL A 103 14.38 -9.71 7.71
CA VAL A 103 15.39 -8.73 7.30
C VAL A 103 16.74 -9.42 7.17
N LEU A 104 17.26 -9.45 5.96
CA LEU A 104 18.61 -9.91 5.66
C LEU A 104 19.56 -8.72 5.64
N ILE A 105 20.68 -8.82 6.34
CA ILE A 105 21.64 -7.72 6.54
C ILE A 105 23.05 -8.18 6.20
N TRP A 106 23.76 -7.39 5.38
CA TRP A 106 25.15 -7.63 5.01
C TRP A 106 25.99 -6.38 5.22
N GLU A 107 27.16 -6.50 5.87
CA GLU A 107 28.16 -5.43 5.93
C GLU A 107 28.80 -5.25 4.55
N VAL A 108 28.77 -4.03 4.02
CA VAL A 108 29.35 -3.71 2.70
C VAL A 108 30.74 -3.12 2.90
N ARG A 109 31.77 -3.88 2.49
CA ARG A 109 33.17 -3.49 2.67
C ARG A 109 33.73 -2.76 1.46
N ASN A 110 33.30 -3.11 0.24
CA ASN A 110 33.67 -2.43 -1.01
C ASN A 110 32.46 -2.15 -1.90
N HIS A 111 32.62 -1.25 -2.88
CA HIS A 111 31.53 -0.84 -3.79
C HIS A 111 31.03 -1.99 -4.70
N ASP A 112 31.86 -3.01 -4.94
CA ASP A 112 31.57 -4.09 -5.90
C ASP A 112 30.74 -5.24 -5.29
N ASP A 113 30.51 -5.25 -3.97
CA ASP A 113 29.72 -6.27 -3.27
C ASP A 113 28.19 -6.08 -3.47
N ILE A 114 27.76 -5.07 -4.23
CA ILE A 114 26.37 -4.68 -4.39
C ILE A 114 25.64 -5.54 -5.45
N GLU A 115 26.37 -6.08 -6.44
CA GLU A 115 25.80 -6.69 -7.66
C GLU A 115 25.62 -8.23 -7.64
N THR A 116 26.15 -8.95 -6.63
CA THR A 116 26.20 -10.43 -6.63
C THR A 116 25.02 -11.14 -5.96
N ALA A 117 23.94 -10.44 -5.61
CA ALA A 117 22.72 -11.06 -5.09
C ALA A 117 21.55 -10.77 -6.04
N ASN A 118 21.36 -11.68 -7.00
CA ASN A 118 20.12 -11.86 -7.78
C ASN A 118 19.89 -13.36 -7.95
#